data_AF-A0A5M6J0D7-F1
#
_entry.id   AF-A0A5M6J0D7-F1
#
_cell.length_a   1.000
_cell.length_b   1.000
_cell.length_c   1.000
_cell.angle_alpha   90.00
_cell.angle_beta   90.00
_cell.angle_gamma   90.00
#
_symmetry.space_group_name_H-M   'P 1'
#
loop_
_entity.id
_entity.type
_entity.pdbx_description
1 polymer ?
#
loop_
_entity_poly.entity_id
_entity_poly.type
_entity_poly.pdbx_seq_one_letter_code
_entity_poly.pdbx_strand_id
1 'polypeptide(L)'
;MTVSDTVPDHPVIVDAPRPGSVRVAVATKDGISVNLHFGHVRAFEVYEVDADGVRHLGQRSIEPYCKEDDDRATRMKGVLQVIGDCQGVLVARIGPVPKEMLAAAGLDAPDDYAFQAVEEAVTAFAAQWRSRGSAPAVAAESDGPGSPLRLLHAMLRVSDLERSLDFYTRLLGMQVIEQRDHKRNQFTQVYLGYGPGEADIGLELVFNWTREEPYQQGDAFGHLAIAVSGITALCDRLAAEGVQMPRPPRRQRHGERIVAFIVDPDGYQIELVQQAVPMTESP
;
A
#
# COMPACT_ATOMS: atom_id res chain seq x y z
N MET A 1 -50.06 -20.95 -27.09
CA MET A 1 -48.76 -21.25 -27.72
C MET A 1 -48.01 -19.93 -27.85
N THR A 2 -46.99 -19.75 -27.01
CA THR A 2 -45.88 -18.76 -27.12
C THR A 2 -44.97 -19.10 -25.95
N VAL A 3 -44.22 -20.20 -26.09
CA VAL A 3 -42.75 -20.22 -26.18
C VAL A 3 -42.10 -19.43 -25.06
N SER A 4 -41.75 -20.20 -24.02
CA SER A 4 -40.86 -19.84 -22.93
C SER A 4 -39.46 -19.59 -23.50
N ASP A 5 -38.99 -18.34 -23.46
CA ASP A 5 -37.58 -18.02 -23.69
C ASP A 5 -36.78 -18.39 -22.43
N THR A 6 -36.39 -19.66 -22.36
CA THR A 6 -35.35 -20.13 -21.46
C THR A 6 -34.02 -19.55 -21.91
N VAL A 7 -33.46 -18.64 -21.12
CA VAL A 7 -32.04 -18.29 -21.16
C VAL A 7 -31.25 -19.60 -20.98
N PRO A 8 -30.28 -19.94 -21.85
CA PRO A 8 -29.47 -21.12 -21.64
C PRO A 8 -28.66 -20.97 -20.35
N ASP A 9 -29.01 -21.78 -19.37
CA ASP A 9 -28.24 -22.04 -18.17
C ASP A 9 -26.97 -22.79 -18.60
N HIS A 10 -25.91 -22.03 -18.90
CA HIS A 10 -24.58 -22.61 -19.05
C HIS A 10 -23.94 -22.69 -17.67
N PRO A 11 -23.75 -23.90 -17.11
CA PRO A 11 -22.99 -24.04 -15.89
C PRO A 11 -21.53 -23.73 -16.22
N VAL A 12 -21.07 -22.52 -15.90
CA VAL A 12 -19.64 -22.25 -15.85
C VAL A 12 -19.13 -22.98 -14.61
N ILE A 13 -18.61 -24.18 -14.83
CA ILE A 13 -17.92 -24.97 -13.81
C ILE A 13 -16.68 -24.17 -13.41
N VAL A 14 -16.79 -23.48 -12.27
CA VAL A 14 -15.70 -22.80 -11.57
C VAL A 14 -14.83 -23.84 -10.86
N ASP A 15 -14.01 -24.56 -11.62
CA ASP A 15 -12.92 -25.30 -11.01
C ASP A 15 -11.84 -24.30 -10.58
N ALA A 16 -11.47 -24.35 -9.29
CA ALA A 16 -10.37 -23.56 -8.77
C ALA A 16 -9.09 -23.78 -9.60
N PRO A 17 -8.20 -22.78 -9.72
CA PRO A 17 -6.88 -22.98 -10.31
C PRO A 17 -6.18 -24.19 -9.69
N ARG A 18 -5.39 -24.89 -10.49
CA ARG A 18 -4.58 -26.00 -9.96
C ARG A 18 -3.69 -25.47 -8.83
N PRO A 19 -3.46 -26.23 -7.75
CA PRO A 19 -2.63 -25.79 -6.64
C PRO A 19 -1.27 -25.27 -7.15
N GLY A 20 -0.94 -24.01 -6.83
CA GLY A 20 0.31 -23.35 -7.27
C GLY A 20 0.27 -22.66 -8.64
N SER A 21 -0.84 -22.76 -9.38
CA SER A 21 -1.05 -22.04 -10.64
C SER A 21 -1.77 -20.69 -10.43
N VAL A 22 -1.58 -19.77 -11.37
CA VAL A 22 -2.24 -18.45 -11.42
C VAL A 22 -3.05 -18.37 -12.70
N ARG A 23 -4.34 -18.10 -12.58
CA ARG A 23 -5.25 -17.95 -13.72
C ARG A 23 -5.51 -16.47 -14.01
N VAL A 24 -5.40 -16.08 -15.27
CA VAL A 24 -5.45 -14.68 -15.71
C VAL A 24 -6.42 -14.54 -16.87
N ALA A 25 -7.39 -13.63 -16.75
CA ALA A 25 -8.29 -13.23 -17.82
C ALA A 25 -7.67 -12.07 -18.60
N VAL A 26 -7.66 -12.17 -19.93
CA VAL A 26 -7.00 -11.17 -20.80
C VAL A 26 -7.99 -10.61 -21.80
N ALA A 27 -8.09 -9.29 -21.84
CA ALA A 27 -8.88 -8.56 -22.81
C ALA A 27 -8.02 -8.27 -24.05
N THR A 28 -8.25 -9.04 -25.11
CA THR A 28 -7.52 -8.94 -26.38
C THR A 28 -8.45 -9.11 -27.58
N LYS A 29 -8.17 -8.39 -28.67
CA LYS A 29 -8.87 -8.56 -29.97
C LYS A 29 -8.24 -9.64 -30.84
N ASP A 30 -6.96 -9.92 -30.63
CA ASP A 30 -6.11 -10.68 -31.54
C ASP A 30 -5.50 -11.93 -30.89
N GLY A 31 -5.62 -12.07 -29.57
CA GLY A 31 -4.93 -13.13 -28.81
C GLY A 31 -3.43 -12.89 -28.65
N ILE A 32 -2.90 -11.80 -29.20
CA ILE A 32 -1.46 -11.52 -29.28
C ILE A 32 -1.06 -10.46 -28.25
N SER A 33 -1.88 -9.41 -28.08
CA SER A 33 -1.56 -8.29 -27.17
C SER A 33 -2.74 -7.88 -26.29
N VAL A 34 -2.44 -7.31 -25.12
CA VAL A 34 -3.44 -6.76 -24.20
C VAL A 34 -3.94 -5.40 -24.72
N ASN A 35 -4.98 -5.40 -25.54
CA ASN A 35 -5.34 -4.24 -26.37
C ASN A 35 -6.83 -3.84 -26.29
N LEU A 36 -7.62 -4.46 -25.40
CA LEU A 36 -9.03 -4.11 -25.21
C LEU A 36 -9.28 -3.31 -23.93
N HIS A 37 -10.11 -2.27 -24.08
CA HIS A 37 -10.70 -1.54 -22.97
C HIS A 37 -11.78 -2.40 -22.32
N PHE A 38 -11.78 -2.52 -20.98
CA PHE A 38 -12.69 -3.35 -20.20
C PHE A 38 -14.17 -3.16 -20.58
N GLY A 39 -14.59 -1.90 -20.73
CA GLY A 39 -15.96 -1.53 -21.13
C GLY A 39 -16.46 -2.11 -22.46
N HIS A 40 -15.56 -2.49 -23.37
CA HIS A 40 -15.88 -3.03 -24.70
C HIS A 40 -15.61 -4.54 -24.81
N VAL A 41 -15.17 -5.18 -23.72
CA VAL A 41 -14.88 -6.60 -23.72
C VAL A 41 -16.17 -7.38 -23.92
N ARG A 42 -16.13 -8.32 -24.86
CA ARG A 42 -17.20 -9.29 -25.12
C ARG A 42 -16.81 -10.70 -24.71
N ALA A 43 -15.52 -10.95 -24.58
CA ALA A 43 -14.96 -12.18 -24.08
C ALA A 43 -13.55 -11.95 -23.54
N PHE A 44 -13.16 -12.74 -22.56
CA PHE A 44 -11.78 -12.82 -22.06
C PHE A 44 -11.11 -14.09 -22.56
N GLU A 45 -9.87 -13.97 -23.01
CA GLU A 45 -9.00 -15.13 -23.18
C GLU A 45 -8.42 -15.51 -21.82
N VAL A 46 -8.61 -16.75 -21.39
CA VAL A 46 -8.18 -17.21 -20.07
C VAL A 46 -6.92 -18.03 -20.19
N TYR A 47 -5.91 -17.67 -19.39
CA TYR A 47 -4.63 -18.35 -19.33
C TYR A 47 -4.38 -18.87 -17.91
N GLU A 48 -3.68 -19.98 -17.80
CA GLU A 48 -3.17 -20.50 -16.54
C GLU A 48 -1.65 -20.59 -16.63
N VAL A 49 -0.99 -20.03 -15.62
CA VAL A 49 0.46 -19.99 -15.51
C VAL A 49 0.87 -20.81 -14.29
N ASP A 50 1.77 -21.77 -14.48
CA ASP A 50 2.35 -22.60 -13.41
C ASP A 50 3.88 -22.64 -13.55
N ALA A 51 4.53 -23.68 -13.01
CA ALA A 51 5.97 -23.87 -13.13
C ALA A 51 6.40 -24.38 -14.51
N ASP A 52 5.49 -24.99 -15.27
CA ASP A 52 5.75 -25.59 -16.58
C ASP A 52 5.53 -24.58 -17.72
N GLY A 53 4.86 -23.46 -17.45
CA GLY A 53 4.73 -22.32 -18.37
C GLY A 53 3.33 -21.74 -18.43
N VAL A 54 3.00 -21.13 -19.58
CA VAL A 54 1.70 -20.52 -19.86
C VAL A 54 0.84 -21.49 -20.68
N ARG A 55 -0.41 -21.68 -20.26
CA ARG A 55 -1.39 -22.50 -20.99
C ARG A 55 -2.67 -21.71 -21.24
N HIS A 56 -3.12 -21.68 -22.48
CA HIS A 56 -4.41 -21.10 -22.83
C HIS A 56 -5.53 -22.09 -22.47
N LEU A 57 -6.48 -21.65 -21.64
CA LEU A 57 -7.64 -22.43 -21.20
C LEU A 57 -8.87 -22.21 -22.07
N GLY A 58 -8.84 -21.20 -22.94
CA GLY A 58 -9.92 -20.87 -23.86
C GLY A 58 -10.56 -19.51 -23.59
N GLN A 59 -11.56 -19.20 -24.40
CA GLN A 59 -12.27 -17.93 -24.38
C GLN A 59 -13.54 -18.03 -23.52
N ARG A 60 -13.82 -16.99 -22.72
CA ARG A 60 -15.04 -16.90 -21.91
C ARG A 60 -15.83 -15.64 -22.22
N SER A 61 -17.04 -15.80 -22.75
CA SER A 61 -17.90 -14.71 -23.20
C SER A 61 -18.60 -14.00 -22.04
N ILE A 62 -18.75 -12.69 -22.16
CA ILE A 62 -19.48 -11.83 -21.22
C ILE A 62 -20.39 -10.86 -21.98
N GLU A 63 -21.39 -10.33 -21.30
CA GLU A 63 -22.07 -9.14 -21.80
C GLU A 63 -21.17 -7.89 -21.62
N PRO A 64 -21.12 -6.98 -22.62
CA PRO A 64 -20.33 -5.76 -22.52
C PRO A 64 -20.74 -4.91 -21.32
N TYR A 65 -19.77 -4.46 -20.54
CA TYR A 65 -20.02 -3.64 -19.36
C TYR A 65 -20.66 -2.28 -19.72
N CYS A 66 -20.18 -1.63 -20.79
CA CYS A 66 -20.68 -0.31 -21.21
C CYS A 66 -21.77 -0.43 -22.30
N LYS A 67 -23.04 -0.41 -21.90
CA LYS A 67 -24.21 -0.10 -22.75
C LYS A 67 -25.07 0.95 -22.07
N GLU A 68 -25.65 1.82 -22.88
CA GLU A 68 -26.71 2.77 -22.50
C GLU A 68 -27.95 1.95 -22.07
N ASP A 69 -28.55 2.34 -20.95
CA ASP A 69 -29.62 1.66 -20.20
C ASP A 69 -29.24 0.45 -19.29
N ASP A 70 -29.43 0.71 -17.99
CA ASP A 70 -29.53 -0.10 -16.77
C ASP A 70 -28.43 -1.06 -16.21
N ASP A 71 -28.33 -0.91 -14.88
CA ASP A 71 -27.60 -1.58 -13.79
C ASP A 71 -26.18 -2.15 -14.05
N ARG A 72 -25.19 -1.29 -13.82
CA ARG A 72 -23.76 -1.65 -13.79
C ARG A 72 -23.44 -2.76 -12.79
N ALA A 73 -24.19 -2.86 -11.67
CA ALA A 73 -23.95 -3.87 -10.66
C ALA A 73 -24.31 -5.28 -11.17
N THR A 74 -25.46 -5.41 -11.83
CA THR A 74 -25.89 -6.66 -12.46
C THR A 74 -24.90 -7.13 -13.54
N ARG A 75 -24.40 -6.21 -14.38
CA ARG A 75 -23.40 -6.58 -15.40
C ARG A 75 -22.08 -7.03 -14.79
N MET A 76 -21.60 -6.33 -13.76
CA MET A 76 -20.39 -6.75 -13.07
C MET A 76 -20.56 -8.13 -12.44
N LYS A 77 -21.73 -8.43 -11.86
CA LYS A 77 -22.03 -9.78 -11.36
C LYS A 77 -21.89 -10.84 -12.44
N GLY A 78 -22.38 -10.57 -13.65
CA GLY A 78 -22.19 -11.46 -14.81
C GLY A 78 -20.72 -11.64 -15.20
N VAL A 79 -19.92 -10.57 -15.18
CA VAL A 79 -18.47 -10.67 -15.40
C VAL A 79 -17.82 -11.54 -14.34
N LEU A 80 -18.09 -11.28 -13.06
CA LEU A 80 -17.51 -12.02 -11.94
C LEU A 80 -17.91 -13.50 -11.92
N GLN A 81 -19.11 -13.85 -12.40
CA GLN A 81 -19.48 -15.25 -12.59
C GLN A 81 -18.62 -15.97 -13.64
N VAL A 82 -18.10 -15.24 -14.62
CA VAL A 82 -17.35 -15.81 -15.75
C VAL A 82 -15.86 -15.88 -15.49
N ILE A 83 -15.30 -14.91 -14.75
CA ILE A 83 -13.85 -14.82 -14.49
C ILE A 83 -13.47 -14.85 -13.01
N GLY A 84 -14.41 -15.07 -12.09
CA GLY A 84 -14.17 -14.98 -10.64
C GLY A 84 -13.18 -16.00 -10.07
N ASP A 85 -12.84 -17.04 -10.82
CA ASP A 85 -11.79 -18.01 -10.53
C ASP A 85 -10.38 -17.55 -10.96
N CYS A 86 -10.29 -16.46 -11.72
CA CYS A 86 -9.03 -15.82 -12.08
C CYS A 86 -8.49 -14.97 -10.92
N GLN A 87 -7.17 -14.84 -10.86
CA GLN A 87 -6.46 -13.97 -9.92
C GLN A 87 -6.23 -12.58 -10.51
N GLY A 88 -6.22 -12.47 -11.84
CA GLY A 88 -5.95 -11.21 -12.54
C GLY A 88 -6.80 -11.00 -13.79
N VAL A 89 -7.01 -9.73 -14.11
CA VAL A 89 -7.66 -9.26 -15.34
C VAL A 89 -6.76 -8.24 -16.03
N LEU A 90 -6.19 -8.63 -17.17
CA LEU A 90 -5.31 -7.76 -17.96
C LEU A 90 -6.09 -7.10 -19.07
N VAL A 91 -6.16 -5.77 -19.03
CA VAL A 91 -6.89 -4.95 -19.99
C VAL A 91 -6.06 -3.74 -20.39
N ALA A 92 -6.31 -3.19 -21.59
CA ALA A 92 -5.59 -2.01 -22.04
C ALA A 92 -5.98 -0.75 -21.25
N ARG A 93 -7.21 -0.72 -20.72
CA ARG A 93 -7.73 0.36 -19.89
C ARG A 93 -8.99 -0.08 -19.15
N ILE A 94 -9.13 0.38 -17.91
CA ILE A 94 -10.31 0.18 -17.05
C ILE A 94 -10.62 1.46 -16.28
N GLY A 95 -11.90 1.71 -15.99
CA GLY A 95 -12.33 2.82 -15.15
C GLY A 95 -12.22 2.48 -13.65
N PRO A 96 -12.26 3.49 -12.76
CA PRO A 96 -12.10 3.27 -11.31
C PRO A 96 -13.18 2.36 -10.72
N VAL A 97 -14.46 2.59 -11.06
CA VAL A 97 -15.59 1.80 -10.54
C VAL A 97 -15.46 0.29 -10.86
N PRO A 98 -15.32 -0.16 -12.12
CA PRO A 98 -15.15 -1.59 -12.39
C PRO A 98 -13.85 -2.15 -11.81
N LYS A 99 -12.79 -1.35 -11.69
CA LYS A 99 -11.53 -1.76 -11.05
C LYS A 99 -11.72 -2.04 -9.56
N GLU A 100 -12.43 -1.17 -8.85
CA GLU A 100 -12.81 -1.36 -7.43
C GLU A 100 -13.67 -2.61 -7.24
N MET A 101 -14.64 -2.85 -8.14
CA MET A 101 -15.50 -4.03 -8.05
C MET A 101 -14.76 -5.35 -8.30
N LEU A 102 -13.78 -5.38 -9.23
CA LEU A 102 -12.90 -6.53 -9.44
C LEU A 102 -12.03 -6.77 -8.21
N ALA A 103 -11.43 -5.71 -7.65
CA ALA A 103 -10.62 -5.80 -6.45
C ALA A 103 -11.41 -6.33 -5.24
N ALA A 104 -12.65 -5.88 -5.06
CA ALA A 104 -13.54 -6.38 -4.00
C ALA A 104 -13.89 -7.88 -4.15
N ALA A 105 -13.77 -8.43 -5.36
CA ALA A 105 -13.94 -9.85 -5.64
C ALA A 105 -12.62 -10.65 -5.60
N GLY A 106 -11.49 -10.00 -5.28
CA GLY A 106 -10.17 -10.63 -5.22
C GLY A 106 -9.44 -10.74 -6.56
N LEU A 107 -9.89 -10.03 -7.60
CA LEU A 107 -9.24 -9.99 -8.91
C LEU A 107 -8.40 -8.71 -9.07
N ASP A 108 -7.11 -8.88 -9.33
CA ASP A 108 -6.22 -7.76 -9.62
C ASP A 108 -6.39 -7.28 -11.07
N ALA A 109 -6.62 -5.98 -11.27
CA ALA A 109 -6.67 -5.36 -12.60
C ALA A 109 -5.62 -4.23 -12.74
N PRO A 110 -4.32 -4.57 -12.85
CA PRO A 110 -3.23 -3.60 -12.99
C PRO A 110 -3.25 -2.88 -14.34
N ASP A 111 -2.75 -1.64 -14.38
CA ASP A 111 -2.74 -0.81 -15.60
C ASP A 111 -1.47 -0.98 -16.45
N ASP A 112 -0.46 -1.67 -15.93
CA ASP A 112 0.91 -1.66 -16.49
C ASP A 112 1.11 -2.60 -17.68
N TYR A 113 0.12 -3.43 -18.00
CA TYR A 113 0.22 -4.48 -19.03
C TYR A 113 -0.37 -4.09 -20.38
N ALA A 114 -0.89 -2.86 -20.51
CA ALA A 114 -1.47 -2.39 -21.76
C ALA A 114 -0.46 -2.48 -22.92
N PHE A 115 -0.92 -3.03 -24.05
CA PHE A 115 -0.17 -3.24 -25.29
C PHE A 115 1.00 -4.23 -25.24
N GLN A 116 1.25 -4.87 -24.10
CA GLN A 116 2.24 -5.94 -24.01
C GLN A 116 1.75 -7.21 -24.72
N ALA A 117 2.70 -8.07 -25.13
CA ALA A 117 2.38 -9.40 -25.63
C ALA A 117 1.71 -10.22 -24.52
N VAL A 118 0.67 -10.98 -24.87
CA VAL A 118 -0.17 -11.69 -23.89
C VAL A 118 0.66 -12.64 -23.04
N GLU A 119 1.55 -13.42 -23.64
CA GLU A 119 2.38 -14.40 -22.94
C GLU A 119 3.35 -13.74 -21.94
N GLU A 120 3.99 -12.63 -22.33
CA GLU A 120 4.84 -11.83 -21.45
C GLU A 120 4.04 -11.25 -20.28
N ALA A 121 2.87 -10.68 -20.58
CA ALA A 121 2.02 -10.03 -19.60
C ALA A 121 1.48 -11.01 -18.55
N VAL A 122 0.95 -12.18 -18.96
CA VAL A 122 0.43 -13.18 -18.00
C VAL A 122 1.55 -13.81 -17.18
N THR A 123 2.74 -14.00 -17.75
CA THR A 123 3.91 -14.51 -17.03
C THR A 123 4.38 -13.53 -15.97
N ALA A 124 4.55 -12.25 -16.34
CA ALA A 124 4.94 -11.20 -15.43
C ALA A 124 3.91 -10.99 -14.32
N PHE A 125 2.62 -10.98 -14.66
CA PHE A 125 1.53 -10.92 -13.68
C PHE A 125 1.59 -12.09 -12.71
N ALA A 126 1.74 -13.33 -13.20
CA ALA A 126 1.80 -14.51 -12.34
C ALA A 126 3.01 -14.48 -11.39
N ALA A 127 4.16 -14.01 -11.86
CA ALA A 127 5.35 -13.84 -11.02
C ALA A 127 5.10 -12.83 -9.89
N GLN A 128 4.54 -11.65 -10.23
CA GLN A 128 4.19 -10.63 -9.25
C GLN A 128 3.14 -11.15 -8.25
N TRP A 129 2.09 -11.81 -8.73
CA TRP A 129 1.04 -12.36 -7.88
C TRP A 129 1.58 -13.42 -6.91
N ARG A 130 2.48 -14.31 -7.35
CA ARG A 130 3.13 -15.29 -6.46
C ARG A 130 4.05 -14.65 -5.43
N SER A 131 4.75 -13.56 -5.79
CA SER A 131 5.58 -12.83 -4.82
C SER A 131 4.75 -12.17 -3.70
N ARG A 132 3.46 -11.87 -3.93
CA ARG A 132 2.55 -11.39 -2.88
C ARG A 132 2.29 -12.47 -1.81
N GLY A 133 2.33 -13.75 -2.18
CA GLY A 133 2.22 -14.89 -1.26
C GLY A 133 3.47 -15.16 -0.41
N SER A 134 4.58 -14.45 -0.68
CA SER A 134 5.84 -14.54 0.09
C SER A 134 6.23 -13.23 0.80
N ALA A 135 5.41 -12.19 0.67
CA ALA A 135 5.45 -10.98 1.49
C ALA A 135 4.38 -11.08 2.61
N PRO A 136 4.59 -10.50 3.80
CA PRO A 136 3.54 -10.44 4.80
C PRO A 136 2.36 -9.65 4.21
N ALA A 137 1.20 -10.30 4.11
CA ALA A 137 -0.01 -9.72 3.54
C ALA A 137 -0.41 -8.44 4.28
N VAL A 138 -0.51 -7.33 3.55
CA VAL A 138 -1.40 -6.23 3.97
C VAL A 138 -2.81 -6.72 3.62
N ALA A 139 -3.53 -7.21 4.63
CA ALA A 139 -4.88 -7.72 4.46
C ALA A 139 -5.85 -6.60 4.03
N ALA A 140 -6.75 -6.92 3.10
CA ALA A 140 -7.93 -6.10 2.81
C ALA A 140 -8.76 -5.88 4.08
N GLU A 141 -9.42 -4.71 4.16
CA GLU A 141 -10.35 -4.39 5.25
C GLU A 141 -11.42 -5.51 5.37
N SER A 142 -11.52 -6.12 6.55
CA SER A 142 -12.50 -7.16 6.85
C SER A 142 -13.29 -6.77 8.10
N ASP A 143 -14.62 -6.85 8.04
CA ASP A 143 -15.54 -6.74 9.19
C ASP A 143 -15.55 -8.04 10.05
N GLY A 144 -14.41 -8.72 10.13
CA GLY A 144 -14.20 -9.90 10.99
C GLY A 144 -13.96 -9.49 12.46
N PRO A 145 -13.86 -10.45 13.40
CA PRO A 145 -13.41 -10.13 14.76
C PRO A 145 -12.04 -9.45 14.65
N GLY A 146 -11.98 -8.18 15.06
CA GLY A 146 -10.92 -7.22 14.72
C GLY A 146 -9.52 -7.83 14.64
N SER A 147 -8.85 -7.53 13.52
CA SER A 147 -7.47 -7.90 13.19
C SER A 147 -6.46 -7.51 14.28
N PRO A 148 -5.21 -8.02 14.25
CA PRO A 148 -4.17 -7.53 15.14
C PRO A 148 -4.04 -6.01 15.04
N LEU A 149 -4.25 -5.34 16.18
CA LEU A 149 -4.15 -3.88 16.27
C LEU A 149 -2.68 -3.46 16.13
N ARG A 150 -2.42 -2.46 15.30
CA ARG A 150 -1.10 -1.85 15.12
C ARG A 150 -1.22 -0.34 15.19
N LEU A 151 -0.32 0.29 15.95
CA LEU A 151 -0.14 1.74 15.87
C LEU A 151 0.59 2.07 14.57
N LEU A 152 -0.02 2.91 13.72
CA LEU A 152 0.57 3.28 12.43
C LEU A 152 1.54 4.44 12.56
N HIS A 153 1.13 5.54 13.18
CA HIS A 153 1.96 6.72 13.35
C HIS A 153 1.44 7.61 14.48
N ALA A 154 2.31 8.49 14.96
CA ALA A 154 1.90 9.72 15.64
C ALA A 154 1.96 10.89 14.65
N MET A 155 0.98 11.80 14.71
CA MET A 155 0.96 12.99 13.87
C MET A 155 1.33 14.23 14.67
N LEU A 156 2.31 14.99 14.15
CA LEU A 156 2.71 16.28 14.68
C LEU A 156 2.41 17.39 13.65
N ARG A 157 1.96 18.54 14.14
CA ARG A 157 1.82 19.72 13.29
C ARG A 157 3.08 20.55 13.37
N VAL A 158 3.61 20.95 12.23
CA VAL A 158 4.86 21.73 12.16
C VAL A 158 4.61 23.09 11.53
N SER A 159 5.34 24.11 11.99
CA SER A 159 5.26 25.48 11.47
C SER A 159 6.17 25.72 10.27
N ASP A 160 7.21 24.91 10.09
CA ASP A 160 8.16 24.99 8.99
C ASP A 160 8.53 23.57 8.54
N LEU A 161 8.09 23.20 7.34
CA LEU A 161 8.28 21.85 6.83
C LEU A 161 9.75 21.55 6.55
N GLU A 162 10.48 22.48 5.94
CA GLU A 162 11.88 22.25 5.55
C GLU A 162 12.77 22.08 6.78
N ARG A 163 12.59 22.94 7.79
CA ARG A 163 13.31 22.86 9.07
C ARG A 163 13.02 21.55 9.80
N SER A 164 11.76 21.11 9.75
CA SER A 164 11.36 19.84 10.37
C SER A 164 11.96 18.65 9.63
N LEU A 165 11.91 18.65 8.29
CA LEU A 165 12.50 17.59 7.49
C LEU A 165 14.00 17.49 7.68
N ASP A 166 14.74 18.61 7.72
CA ASP A 166 16.17 18.60 8.02
C ASP A 166 16.46 17.95 9.39
N PHE A 167 15.69 18.34 10.42
CA PHE A 167 15.81 17.77 11.76
C PHE A 167 15.57 16.25 11.77
N TYR A 168 14.41 15.80 11.28
CA TYR A 168 14.06 14.38 11.36
C TYR A 168 14.89 13.51 10.41
N THR A 169 15.30 14.02 9.26
CA THR A 169 16.08 13.24 8.27
C THR A 169 17.59 13.31 8.50
N ARG A 170 18.20 14.50 8.48
CA ARG A 170 19.66 14.65 8.57
C ARG A 170 20.17 14.39 9.99
N LEU A 171 19.47 14.90 11.01
CA LEU A 171 19.95 14.80 12.39
C LEU A 171 19.55 13.47 13.05
N LEU A 172 18.31 13.03 12.83
CA LEU A 172 17.81 11.79 13.44
C LEU A 172 17.87 10.57 12.52
N GLY A 173 18.08 10.74 11.21
CA GLY A 173 18.29 9.63 10.28
C GLY A 173 17.00 9.00 9.72
N MET A 174 15.85 9.65 9.87
CA MET A 174 14.61 9.18 9.24
C MET A 174 14.65 9.38 7.72
N GLN A 175 13.86 8.59 7.01
CA GLN A 175 13.62 8.70 5.58
C GLN A 175 12.23 9.27 5.34
N VAL A 176 12.10 10.11 4.31
CA VAL A 176 10.78 10.48 3.78
C VAL A 176 10.27 9.27 3.00
N ILE A 177 9.20 8.65 3.52
CA ILE A 177 8.56 7.49 2.90
C ILE A 177 7.52 7.97 1.88
N GLU A 178 6.77 9.01 2.24
CA GLU A 178 5.73 9.57 1.39
C GLU A 178 5.51 11.05 1.69
N GLN A 179 5.23 11.84 0.66
CA GLN A 179 4.82 13.24 0.78
C GLN A 179 3.63 13.53 -0.15
N ARG A 180 2.59 14.18 0.37
CA ARG A 180 1.38 14.54 -0.37
C ARG A 180 0.94 15.98 -0.08
N ASP A 181 0.61 16.69 -1.14
CA ASP A 181 0.02 18.04 -1.06
C ASP A 181 -1.50 18.00 -1.21
N HIS A 182 -2.20 18.53 -0.23
CA HIS A 182 -3.65 18.62 -0.22
C HIS A 182 -4.10 20.04 -0.60
N LYS A 183 -3.91 20.40 -1.88
CA LYS A 183 -4.16 21.76 -2.42
C LYS A 183 -5.51 22.37 -2.02
N ARG A 184 -6.59 21.59 -2.04
CA ARG A 184 -7.93 22.06 -1.66
C ARG A 184 -8.02 22.46 -0.19
N ASN A 185 -7.30 21.76 0.67
CA ASN A 185 -7.31 21.95 2.12
C ASN A 185 -6.09 22.74 2.62
N GLN A 186 -5.18 23.11 1.70
CA GLN A 186 -4.00 23.94 1.93
C GLN A 186 -3.05 23.42 3.02
N PHE A 187 -2.67 22.14 2.91
CA PHE A 187 -1.63 21.56 3.75
C PHE A 187 -0.78 20.53 3.00
N THR A 188 0.42 20.27 3.51
CA THR A 188 1.31 19.19 3.08
C THR A 188 1.40 18.16 4.21
N GLN A 189 1.29 16.88 3.85
CA GLN A 189 1.46 15.73 4.73
C GLN A 189 2.74 15.00 4.33
N VAL A 190 3.58 14.64 5.30
CA VAL A 190 4.79 13.84 5.08
C VAL A 190 4.88 12.70 6.09
N TYR A 191 5.06 11.49 5.60
CA TYR A 191 5.32 10.31 6.42
C TYR A 191 6.81 10.00 6.49
N LEU A 192 7.29 9.75 7.71
CA LEU A 192 8.68 9.42 8.00
C LEU A 192 8.80 8.12 8.79
N GLY A 193 9.91 7.45 8.57
CA GLY A 193 10.28 6.22 9.27
C GLY A 193 11.78 5.92 9.14
N TYR A 194 12.21 4.80 9.72
CA TYR A 194 13.63 4.37 9.66
C TYR A 194 13.89 3.25 8.64
N GLY A 195 12.84 2.76 7.98
CA GLY A 195 12.91 1.74 6.93
C GLY A 195 12.25 2.22 5.64
N PRO A 196 12.46 1.49 4.52
CA PRO A 196 12.14 1.96 3.18
C PRO A 196 10.66 1.82 2.78
N GLY A 197 9.76 1.38 3.68
CA GLY A 197 8.38 1.05 3.32
C GLY A 197 7.33 1.54 4.30
N GLU A 198 6.06 1.52 3.88
CA GLU A 198 4.91 1.97 4.68
C GLU A 198 4.77 1.27 6.04
N ALA A 199 5.27 0.04 6.13
CA ALA A 199 5.32 -0.70 7.39
C ALA A 199 6.20 -0.03 8.45
N ASP A 200 7.20 0.76 8.05
CA ASP A 200 8.15 1.45 8.93
C ASP A 200 7.77 2.90 9.21
N ILE A 201 6.64 3.38 8.66
CA ILE A 201 6.08 4.69 9.03
C ILE A 201 5.85 4.70 10.55
N GLY A 202 6.32 5.76 11.19
CA GLY A 202 6.09 6.00 12.62
C GLY A 202 5.73 7.45 12.95
N LEU A 203 6.02 8.39 12.04
CA LEU A 203 5.76 9.81 12.22
C LEU A 203 5.07 10.39 10.98
N GLU A 204 4.01 11.15 11.21
CA GLU A 204 3.36 11.99 10.22
C GLU A 204 3.60 13.47 10.60
N LEU A 205 4.09 14.26 9.65
CA LEU A 205 4.18 15.71 9.78
C LEU A 205 3.10 16.38 8.93
N VAL A 206 2.38 17.32 9.53
CA VAL A 206 1.38 18.14 8.83
C VAL A 206 1.78 19.61 8.88
N PHE A 207 2.03 20.18 7.72
CA PHE A 207 2.32 21.60 7.53
C PHE A 207 1.13 22.31 6.89
N ASN A 208 0.47 23.21 7.62
CA ASN A 208 -0.66 24.01 7.12
C ASN A 208 -0.14 25.30 6.48
N TRP A 209 -0.41 25.52 5.19
CA TRP A 209 0.25 26.57 4.39
C TRP A 209 -0.11 27.99 4.80
N THR A 210 -1.32 28.17 5.33
CA THR A 210 -1.87 29.49 5.67
C THR A 210 -1.78 29.79 7.18
N ARG A 211 -1.16 28.90 7.96
CA ARG A 211 -1.06 29.07 9.41
C ARG A 211 0.16 29.93 9.72
N GLU A 212 -0.06 31.10 10.31
CA GLU A 212 1.03 32.00 10.71
C GLU A 212 1.38 31.85 12.20
N GLU A 213 0.39 31.56 13.05
CA GLU A 213 0.65 31.48 14.49
C GLU A 213 1.18 30.09 14.89
N PRO A 214 2.19 30.04 15.79
CA PRO A 214 2.71 28.78 16.31
C PRO A 214 1.62 27.90 16.94
N TYR A 215 1.83 26.58 16.90
CA TYR A 215 0.97 25.65 17.63
C TYR A 215 1.23 25.74 19.14
N GLN A 216 0.17 25.62 19.93
CA GLN A 216 0.27 25.53 21.38
C GLN A 216 0.44 24.07 21.78
N GLN A 217 1.54 23.74 22.45
CA GLN A 217 1.90 22.37 22.81
C GLN A 217 0.99 21.77 23.90
N GLY A 218 0.35 22.60 24.73
CA GLY A 218 -0.44 22.13 25.88
C GLY A 218 0.41 21.33 26.88
N ASP A 219 -0.23 20.60 27.78
CA ASP A 219 0.41 19.74 28.79
C ASP A 219 -0.01 18.25 28.70
N ALA A 220 -0.83 17.91 27.71
CA ALA A 220 -1.35 16.56 27.51
C ALA A 220 -0.39 15.63 26.75
N PHE A 221 0.30 16.16 25.72
CA PHE A 221 1.24 15.36 24.94
C PHE A 221 2.61 15.33 25.62
N GLY A 222 3.08 14.13 25.95
CA GLY A 222 4.34 13.93 26.66
C GLY A 222 5.56 14.08 25.74
N HIS A 223 5.80 13.07 24.88
CA HIS A 223 6.94 13.02 23.97
C HIS A 223 6.77 11.87 22.96
N LEU A 224 7.59 11.89 21.90
CA LEU A 224 7.91 10.70 21.11
C LEU A 224 9.11 9.98 21.74
N ALA A 225 9.15 8.65 21.69
CA ALA A 225 10.30 7.87 22.15
C ALA A 225 10.99 7.18 20.97
N ILE A 226 12.31 7.36 20.87
CA ILE A 226 13.14 6.82 19.78
C ILE A 226 14.26 5.97 20.37
N ALA A 227 14.35 4.73 19.90
CA ALA A 227 15.44 3.84 20.23
C ALA A 227 16.74 4.27 19.53
N VAL A 228 17.84 4.31 20.25
CA VAL A 228 19.16 4.69 19.71
C VAL A 228 20.25 3.74 20.17
N SER A 229 21.27 3.56 19.34
CA SER A 229 22.56 3.00 19.74
C SER A 229 23.59 4.14 19.83
N GLY A 230 24.51 4.10 20.80
CA GLY A 230 25.50 5.17 20.99
C GLY A 230 24.90 6.53 21.36
N ILE A 231 23.99 6.59 22.35
CA ILE A 231 23.26 7.81 22.74
C ILE A 231 24.18 9.00 23.04
N THR A 232 25.35 8.77 23.66
CA THR A 232 26.31 9.83 23.97
C THR A 232 26.84 10.50 22.71
N ALA A 233 27.32 9.70 21.74
CA ALA A 233 27.86 10.23 20.49
C ALA A 233 26.78 10.95 19.65
N LEU A 234 25.55 10.43 19.66
CA LEU A 234 24.42 11.11 19.03
C LEU A 234 24.14 12.46 19.70
N CYS A 235 24.03 12.51 21.03
CA CYS A 235 23.77 13.74 21.75
C CYS A 235 24.87 14.79 21.58
N ASP A 236 26.14 14.37 21.51
CA ASP A 236 27.25 15.29 21.22
C ASP A 236 27.13 15.91 19.83
N ARG A 237 26.80 15.11 18.81
CA ARG A 237 26.51 15.59 17.45
C ARG A 237 25.33 16.56 17.43
N LEU A 238 24.22 16.20 18.08
CA LEU A 238 23.01 17.03 18.12
C LEU A 238 23.28 18.36 18.84
N ALA A 239 24.04 18.35 19.93
CA ALA A 239 24.44 19.56 20.64
C ALA A 239 25.33 20.48 19.77
N ALA A 240 26.23 19.90 18.97
CA ALA A 240 27.07 20.66 18.03
C ALA A 240 26.24 21.32 16.90
N GLU A 241 25.11 20.71 16.54
CA GLU A 241 24.11 21.25 15.59
C GLU A 241 23.14 22.25 16.24
N GLY A 242 23.29 22.54 17.54
CA GLY A 242 22.46 23.50 18.28
C GLY A 242 21.11 22.98 18.74
N VAL A 243 20.88 21.66 18.71
CA VAL A 243 19.63 21.04 19.19
C VAL A 243 19.46 21.27 20.69
N GLN A 244 18.27 21.71 21.08
CA GLN A 244 17.93 21.88 22.49
C GLN A 244 17.83 20.54 23.20
N MET A 245 18.55 20.40 24.31
CA MET A 245 18.63 19.16 25.09
C MET A 245 18.33 19.43 26.57
N PRO A 246 17.05 19.55 26.96
CA PRO A 246 16.64 19.83 28.34
C PRO A 246 17.12 18.76 29.33
N ARG A 247 17.36 17.53 28.85
CA ARG A 247 17.95 16.46 29.65
C ARG A 247 19.05 15.75 28.87
N PRO A 248 20.34 15.97 29.20
CA PRO A 248 21.43 15.23 28.57
C PRO A 248 21.41 13.74 28.95
N PRO A 249 22.14 12.88 28.23
CA PRO A 249 22.21 11.45 28.50
C PRO A 249 22.53 11.15 29.96
N ARG A 250 21.59 10.50 30.65
CA ARG A 250 21.76 10.08 32.05
C ARG A 250 21.09 8.72 32.28
N ARG A 251 21.69 7.90 33.14
CA ARG A 251 21.04 6.69 33.65
C ARG A 251 19.76 7.06 34.41
N GLN A 252 18.68 6.33 34.17
CA GLN A 252 17.45 6.53 34.92
C GLN A 252 17.64 6.15 36.40
N ARG A 253 16.91 6.81 37.31
CA ARG A 253 17.03 6.60 38.77
C ARG A 253 16.67 5.17 39.21
N HIS A 254 15.82 4.47 38.45
CA HIS A 254 15.31 3.13 38.79
C HIS A 254 15.53 2.10 37.68
N GLY A 255 16.53 2.30 36.81
CA GLY A 255 16.82 1.38 35.72
C GLY A 255 18.22 1.56 35.13
N GLU A 256 18.69 0.56 34.40
CA GLU A 256 20.02 0.59 33.78
C GLU A 256 20.07 1.39 32.48
N ARG A 257 18.91 1.76 31.90
CA ARG A 257 18.81 2.44 30.62
C ARG A 257 19.28 3.90 30.71
N ILE A 258 20.06 4.31 29.72
CA ILE A 258 20.48 5.69 29.51
C ILE A 258 19.43 6.37 28.63
N VAL A 259 18.92 7.51 29.09
CA VAL A 259 17.95 8.31 28.35
C VAL A 259 18.40 9.76 28.25
N ALA A 260 18.01 10.42 27.16
CA ALA A 260 18.15 11.87 26.96
C ALA A 260 16.83 12.42 26.43
N PHE A 261 16.58 13.72 26.64
CA PHE A 261 15.47 14.43 25.99
C PHE A 261 16.03 15.55 25.15
N ILE A 262 15.63 15.54 23.87
CA ILE A 262 15.85 16.63 22.93
C ILE A 262 14.50 17.28 22.58
N VAL A 263 14.56 18.45 21.97
CA VAL A 263 13.40 19.20 21.50
C VAL A 263 13.55 19.46 20.01
N ASP A 264 12.49 19.17 19.27
CA ASP A 264 12.42 19.45 17.84
C ASP A 264 12.21 20.96 17.57
N PRO A 265 12.24 21.41 16.30
CA PRO A 265 12.12 22.84 16.00
C PRO A 265 10.79 23.51 16.40
N ASP A 266 9.74 22.72 16.65
CA ASP A 266 8.40 23.19 17.03
C ASP A 266 8.10 22.99 18.53
N GLY A 267 9.08 22.50 19.29
CA GLY A 267 8.96 22.35 20.75
C GLY A 267 8.52 20.96 21.20
N TYR A 268 8.36 20.00 20.30
CA TYR A 268 7.98 18.63 20.66
C TYR A 268 9.16 17.93 21.35
N GLN A 269 8.88 17.30 22.49
CA GLN A 269 9.88 16.55 23.22
C GLN A 269 10.08 15.16 22.59
N ILE A 270 11.35 14.74 22.52
CA ILE A 270 11.75 13.42 22.04
C ILE A 270 12.65 12.77 23.08
N GLU A 271 12.20 11.64 23.64
CA GLU A 271 13.00 10.78 24.50
C GLU A 271 13.88 9.86 23.63
N LEU A 272 15.20 10.01 23.74
CA LEU A 272 16.16 9.08 23.16
C LEU A 272 16.45 7.99 24.19
N VAL A 273 16.22 6.74 23.81
CA VAL A 273 16.38 5.58 24.69
C VAL A 273 17.50 4.69 24.17
N GLN A 274 18.59 4.60 24.94
CA GLN A 274 19.68 3.67 24.62
C GLN A 274 19.17 2.23 24.61
N GLN A 275 19.28 1.57 23.46
CA GLN A 275 19.06 0.13 23.31
C GLN A 275 20.40 -0.62 23.32
N ALA A 276 20.39 -1.86 23.79
CA ALA A 276 21.51 -2.75 23.60
C ALA A 276 21.63 -3.09 22.11
N VAL A 277 22.84 -3.03 21.56
CA VAL A 277 23.10 -3.65 20.27
C VAL A 277 23.14 -5.16 20.53
N PRO A 278 22.30 -5.99 19.87
CA PRO A 278 22.48 -7.43 19.95
C PRO A 278 23.89 -7.72 19.45
N MET A 279 24.72 -8.40 20.25
CA MET A 279 25.99 -8.91 19.74
C MET A 279 25.64 -9.94 18.67
N THR A 280 25.73 -9.55 17.39
CA THR A 280 25.84 -10.51 16.31
C THR A 280 27.17 -11.22 16.54
N GLU A 281 27.12 -12.50 16.92
CA GLU A 281 28.29 -13.36 16.82
C GLU A 281 28.80 -13.23 15.39
N SER A 282 30.03 -12.74 15.24
CA SER A 282 30.70 -12.76 13.94
C SER A 282 30.93 -14.22 13.53
N PRO A 283 30.83 -14.56 12.23
CA PRO A 283 30.97 -15.92 11.75
C PRO A 283 32.32 -16.57 12.10
#